data_AF-A0A7S3B7P3-F1
#
_entry.id   AF-A0A7S3B7P3-F1
#
_cell.length_a   1.000
_cell.length_b   1.000
_cell.length_c   1.000
_cell.angle_alpha   90.00
_cell.angle_beta   90.00
_cell.angle_gamma   90.00
#
_symmetry.space_group_name_H-M   'P 1'
#
loop_
_entity.id
_entity.type
_entity.pdbx_description
1 polymer ?
#
loop_
_entity_poly.entity_id
_entity_poly.type
_entity_poly.pdbx_seq_one_letter_code
_entity_poly.pdbx_strand_id
1 'polypeptide(L)'
;MLSCAEGHPEMSVRKLCISAAFNLAREWLPADGPGPVAGFDAFAVDSFAAAGCLEMALRPCFPLKDAAAALALGEAAKYLLLLAARRGERLQALAATMLQARGATQGAAEVCALLAGGNGGAAALRKALTRAGEEARSQLKGC
;
A
#
# COMPACT_ATOMS: atom_id res chain seq x y z
N MET A 1 2.24 -9.25 -16.41
CA MET A 1 1.58 -10.39 -15.74
C MET A 1 1.28 -9.94 -14.32
N LEU A 2 0.02 -9.83 -13.92
CA LEU A 2 -0.34 -9.46 -12.54
C LEU A 2 -0.07 -10.68 -11.66
N SER A 3 0.59 -10.50 -10.50
CA SER A 3 0.78 -11.62 -9.58
C SER A 3 -0.57 -12.06 -8.99
N CYS A 4 -0.69 -13.34 -8.58
CA CYS A 4 -1.94 -13.87 -8.02
C CYS A 4 -2.46 -13.06 -6.81
N ALA A 5 -1.58 -12.35 -6.07
CA ALA A 5 -1.96 -11.51 -4.93
C ALA A 5 -2.59 -10.16 -5.36
N GLU A 6 -2.13 -9.56 -6.45
CA GLU A 6 -2.59 -8.25 -6.95
C GLU A 6 -3.93 -8.34 -7.68
N GLY A 7 -4.22 -9.50 -8.26
CA GLY A 7 -5.34 -9.72 -9.16
C GLY A 7 -6.49 -10.56 -8.60
N HIS A 8 -6.33 -11.22 -7.44
CA HIS A 8 -7.34 -12.18 -6.98
C HIS A 8 -8.73 -11.52 -6.82
N PRO A 9 -9.82 -12.10 -7.33
CA PRO A 9 -11.14 -11.48 -7.23
C PRO A 9 -11.62 -11.37 -5.76
N GLU A 10 -11.24 -12.33 -4.91
CA GLU A 10 -11.65 -12.36 -3.51
C GLU A 10 -10.79 -11.50 -2.59
N MET A 11 -11.42 -10.57 -1.86
CA MET A 11 -10.74 -9.68 -0.90
C MET A 11 -10.15 -10.41 0.30
N SER A 12 -10.77 -11.51 0.74
CA SER A 12 -10.27 -12.37 1.82
C SER A 12 -8.90 -12.96 1.48
N VAL A 13 -8.72 -13.43 0.25
CA VAL A 13 -7.44 -13.96 -0.26
C VAL A 13 -6.40 -12.85 -0.34
N ARG A 14 -6.76 -11.68 -0.88
CA ARG A 14 -5.82 -10.53 -0.92
C ARG A 14 -5.34 -10.14 0.48
N LYS A 15 -6.27 -10.02 1.43
CA LYS A 15 -5.96 -9.75 2.84
C LYS A 15 -4.96 -10.79 3.37
N LEU A 16 -5.19 -12.08 3.13
CA LEU A 16 -4.30 -13.15 3.56
C LEU A 16 -2.90 -13.02 2.94
N CYS A 17 -2.81 -12.76 1.64
CA CYS A 17 -1.53 -12.54 0.96
C CYS A 17 -0.75 -11.36 1.55
N ILE A 18 -1.45 -10.25 1.84
CA ILE A 18 -0.82 -9.07 2.45
C ILE A 18 -0.36 -9.37 3.88
N SER A 19 -1.15 -10.07 4.68
CA SER A 19 -0.73 -10.50 6.03
C SER A 19 0.46 -11.45 5.99
N ALA A 20 0.54 -12.34 4.99
CA ALA A 20 1.70 -13.21 4.79
C ALA A 20 2.95 -12.38 4.43
N ALA A 21 2.84 -11.45 3.48
CA ALA A 21 3.91 -10.54 3.11
C ALA A 21 4.37 -9.66 4.29
N PHE A 22 3.45 -9.23 5.16
CA PHE A 22 3.76 -8.55 6.41
C PHE A 22 4.62 -9.39 7.34
N ASN A 23 4.27 -10.66 7.55
CA ASN A 23 5.05 -11.54 8.41
C ASN A 23 6.45 -11.81 7.83
N LEU A 24 6.55 -12.04 6.52
CA LEU A 24 7.82 -12.22 5.84
C LEU A 24 8.68 -10.96 5.93
N ALA A 25 8.10 -9.79 5.66
CA ALA A 25 8.80 -8.52 5.81
C ALA A 25 9.28 -8.36 7.25
N ARG A 26 8.41 -8.58 8.24
CA ARG A 26 8.74 -8.43 9.66
C ARG A 26 10.01 -9.22 10.03
N GLU A 27 10.15 -10.43 9.50
CA GLU A 27 11.28 -11.31 9.76
C GLU A 27 12.51 -11.00 8.90
N TRP A 28 12.33 -10.71 7.61
CA TRP A 28 13.41 -10.66 6.62
C TRP A 28 13.89 -9.25 6.25
N LEU A 29 13.25 -8.20 6.78
CA LEU A 29 13.72 -6.82 6.64
C LEU A 29 14.15 -6.28 8.00
N PRO A 30 15.43 -6.36 8.36
CA PRO A 30 15.92 -5.71 9.57
C PRO A 30 15.75 -4.18 9.47
N ALA A 31 15.72 -3.51 10.62
CA ALA A 31 15.70 -2.04 10.67
C ALA A 31 16.92 -1.48 9.93
N ASP A 32 18.10 -2.04 10.20
CA ASP A 32 19.37 -1.63 9.64
C ASP A 32 20.01 -2.75 8.82
N GLY A 33 20.59 -2.38 7.68
CA GLY A 33 21.37 -3.29 6.85
C GLY A 33 20.56 -4.25 5.95
N PRO A 34 21.28 -5.14 5.24
CA PRO A 34 20.67 -6.10 4.32
C PRO A 34 19.99 -7.24 5.07
N GLY A 35 18.84 -7.68 4.55
CA GLY A 35 18.11 -8.83 5.08
C GLY A 35 18.74 -10.18 4.71
N PRO A 36 18.31 -11.28 5.36
CA PRO A 36 18.83 -12.62 5.11
C PRO A 36 18.45 -13.17 3.72
N VAL A 37 17.45 -12.59 3.05
CA VAL A 37 16.98 -13.02 1.74
C VAL A 37 17.35 -11.98 0.69
N ALA A 38 18.27 -12.34 -0.20
CA ALA A 38 18.70 -11.49 -1.29
C ALA A 38 17.52 -11.09 -2.19
N GLY A 39 17.45 -9.80 -2.54
CA GLY A 39 16.39 -9.25 -3.41
C GLY A 39 15.03 -9.05 -2.73
N PHE A 40 14.82 -9.53 -1.51
CA PHE A 40 13.53 -9.39 -0.82
C PHE A 40 13.17 -7.92 -0.55
N ASP A 41 14.15 -7.07 -0.29
CA ASP A 41 13.93 -5.62 -0.12
C ASP A 41 13.31 -4.96 -1.35
N ALA A 42 13.85 -5.26 -2.55
CA ALA A 42 13.31 -4.77 -3.81
C ALA A 42 11.92 -5.38 -4.09
N PHE A 43 11.74 -6.67 -3.82
CA PHE A 43 10.42 -7.29 -3.94
C PHE A 43 9.38 -6.63 -3.03
N ALA A 44 9.71 -6.42 -1.76
CA ALA A 44 8.80 -5.87 -0.76
C ALA A 44 8.38 -4.44 -1.09
N VAL A 45 9.33 -3.58 -1.47
CA VAL A 45 9.07 -2.16 -1.73
C VAL A 45 8.62 -1.92 -3.16
N ASP A 46 9.42 -2.30 -4.16
CA ASP A 46 9.17 -1.88 -5.55
C ASP A 46 8.07 -2.70 -6.23
N SER A 47 7.84 -3.94 -5.78
CA SER A 47 6.85 -4.83 -6.38
C SER A 47 5.59 -4.93 -5.52
N PHE A 48 5.72 -5.49 -4.32
CA PHE A 48 4.55 -5.84 -3.51
C PHE A 48 3.86 -4.60 -2.90
N ALA A 49 4.59 -3.63 -2.36
CA ALA A 49 3.98 -2.41 -1.85
C ALA A 49 3.34 -1.57 -2.98
N ALA A 50 4.01 -1.48 -4.14
CA ALA A 50 3.47 -0.80 -5.32
C ALA A 50 2.14 -1.42 -5.78
N ALA A 51 2.17 -2.68 -6.20
CA ALA A 51 1.03 -3.30 -6.86
C ALA A 51 0.00 -3.87 -5.87
N GLY A 52 0.48 -4.50 -4.79
CA GLY A 52 -0.34 -5.19 -3.80
C GLY A 52 -0.98 -4.28 -2.76
N CYS A 53 -0.47 -3.06 -2.55
CA CYS A 53 -0.98 -2.13 -1.53
C CYS A 53 -1.43 -0.79 -2.12
N LEU A 54 -0.54 -0.07 -2.79
CA LEU A 54 -0.83 1.28 -3.31
C LEU A 54 -1.78 1.23 -4.52
N GLU A 55 -1.43 0.48 -5.57
CA GLU A 55 -2.23 0.38 -6.79
C GLU A 55 -3.60 -0.25 -6.51
N MET A 56 -3.67 -1.20 -5.57
CA MET A 56 -4.93 -1.85 -5.17
C MET A 56 -6.01 -0.81 -4.80
N ALA A 57 -5.67 0.21 -4.02
CA ALA A 57 -6.62 1.27 -3.62
C ALA A 57 -7.02 2.18 -4.80
N LEU A 58 -6.12 2.38 -5.76
CA LEU A 58 -6.28 3.28 -6.91
C LEU A 58 -7.04 2.65 -8.08
N ARG A 59 -7.21 1.33 -8.06
CA ARG A 59 -7.93 0.62 -9.12
C ARG A 59 -9.40 1.07 -9.19
N PRO A 60 -9.93 1.37 -10.40
CA PRO A 60 -11.30 1.85 -10.55
C PRO A 60 -12.35 0.85 -10.03
N CYS A 61 -12.09 -0.43 -10.23
CA CYS A 61 -12.97 -1.53 -9.84
C CYS A 61 -12.81 -1.98 -8.38
N PHE A 62 -11.87 -1.41 -7.61
CA PHE A 62 -11.69 -1.83 -6.22
C PHE A 62 -12.91 -1.41 -5.37
N PRO A 63 -13.53 -2.27 -4.56
CA PRO A 63 -14.77 -1.91 -3.88
C PRO A 63 -14.49 -1.14 -2.57
N LEU A 64 -14.12 0.14 -2.65
CA LEU A 64 -13.70 0.96 -1.48
C LEU A 64 -14.70 1.00 -0.31
N LYS A 65 -15.99 0.80 -0.60
CA LYS A 65 -17.08 0.82 0.41
C LYS A 65 -17.39 -0.56 0.99
N ASP A 66 -16.79 -1.62 0.46
CA ASP A 66 -17.00 -2.98 0.92
C ASP A 66 -16.21 -3.26 2.21
N ALA A 67 -16.81 -4.03 3.12
CA ALA A 67 -16.20 -4.36 4.41
C ALA A 67 -14.94 -5.23 4.25
N ALA A 68 -14.93 -6.19 3.32
CA ALA A 68 -13.76 -7.04 3.10
C ALA A 68 -12.61 -6.27 2.44
N ALA A 69 -12.93 -5.34 1.53
CA ALA A 69 -11.95 -4.41 0.97
C ALA A 69 -11.35 -3.48 2.03
N ALA A 70 -12.16 -2.97 2.96
CA ALA A 70 -11.68 -2.15 4.08
C ALA A 70 -10.73 -2.94 5.01
N LEU A 71 -10.97 -4.25 5.20
CA LEU A 71 -10.06 -5.13 5.93
C LEU A 71 -8.75 -5.36 5.16
N ALA A 72 -8.80 -5.60 3.86
CA ALA A 72 -7.61 -5.75 3.02
C ALA A 72 -6.75 -4.47 3.00
N LEU A 73 -7.37 -3.29 2.88
CA LEU A 73 -6.67 -2.01 3.01
C LEU A 73 -6.10 -1.80 4.42
N GLY A 74 -6.75 -2.33 5.45
CA GLY A 74 -6.22 -2.30 6.81
C GLY A 74 -4.92 -3.09 6.95
N GLU A 75 -4.84 -4.27 6.33
CA GLU A 75 -3.59 -5.05 6.29
C GLU A 75 -2.52 -4.38 5.41
N ALA A 76 -2.92 -3.79 4.27
CA ALA A 76 -2.02 -3.01 3.42
C ALA A 76 -1.40 -1.84 4.20
N ALA A 77 -2.20 -1.12 5.00
CA ALA A 77 -1.71 -0.04 5.82
C ALA A 77 -0.69 -0.50 6.88
N LYS A 78 -0.92 -1.65 7.53
CA LYS A 78 0.06 -2.24 8.47
C LYS A 78 1.37 -2.57 7.77
N TYR A 79 1.28 -3.17 6.58
CA TYR A 79 2.43 -3.51 5.76
C TYR A 79 3.24 -2.28 5.36
N LEU A 80 2.57 -1.26 4.85
CA LEU A 80 3.21 -0.01 4.44
C LEU A 80 3.88 0.71 5.62
N LEU A 81 3.28 0.71 6.82
CA LEU A 81 3.92 1.29 8.00
C LEU A 81 5.14 0.49 8.47
N LEU A 82 5.09 -0.83 8.39
CA LEU A 82 6.25 -1.68 8.68
C LEU A 82 7.41 -1.37 7.73
N LEU A 83 7.10 -1.26 6.43
CA LEU A 83 8.10 -0.90 5.42
C LEU A 83 8.60 0.54 5.62
N ALA A 84 7.72 1.48 5.97
CA ALA A 84 8.10 2.86 6.24
C ALA A 84 9.12 2.97 7.38
N ALA A 85 8.92 2.19 8.45
CA ALA A 85 9.86 2.16 9.58
C ALA A 85 11.25 1.61 9.21
N ARG A 86 11.40 0.96 8.05
CA ARG A 86 12.64 0.28 7.65
C ARG A 86 13.28 0.86 6.40
N ARG A 87 12.46 1.37 5.47
CA ARG A 87 12.80 1.82 4.11
C ARG A 87 11.98 3.07 3.75
N GLY A 88 11.77 3.95 4.72
CA GLY A 88 10.84 5.09 4.66
C GLY A 88 10.99 5.98 3.44
N GLU A 89 12.21 6.43 3.14
CA GLU A 89 12.46 7.36 2.04
C GLU A 89 12.04 6.78 0.68
N ARG A 90 12.47 5.55 0.38
CA ARG A 90 12.14 4.86 -0.87
C ARG A 90 10.64 4.60 -1.00
N LEU A 91 10.00 4.15 0.08
CA LEU A 91 8.55 3.90 0.07
C LEU A 91 7.74 5.19 -0.11
N GLN A 92 8.16 6.29 0.52
CA GLN A 92 7.51 7.59 0.38
C GLN A 92 7.62 8.11 -1.06
N ALA A 93 8.81 8.04 -1.66
CA ALA A 93 9.01 8.46 -3.06
C ALA A 93 8.15 7.66 -4.04
N LEU A 94 8.06 6.33 -3.83
CA LEU A 94 7.19 5.45 -4.59
C LEU A 94 5.72 5.83 -4.42
N ALA A 95 5.25 5.99 -3.18
CA ALA A 95 3.87 6.36 -2.88
C ALA A 95 3.48 7.71 -3.48
N ALA A 96 4.32 8.74 -3.32
CA ALA A 96 4.10 10.05 -3.90
C ALA A 96 3.93 9.96 -5.42
N THR A 97 4.85 9.26 -6.10
CA THR A 97 4.84 9.11 -7.55
C THR A 97 3.56 8.41 -8.03
N MET A 98 3.21 7.27 -7.43
CA MET A 98 2.06 6.47 -7.88
C MET A 98 0.73 7.17 -7.62
N LEU A 99 0.57 7.81 -6.47
CA LEU A 99 -0.68 8.47 -6.07
C LEU A 99 -0.90 9.75 -6.88
N GLN A 100 0.14 10.57 -7.07
CA GLN A 100 0.06 11.77 -7.90
C GLN A 100 -0.19 11.45 -9.37
N ALA A 101 0.43 10.38 -9.91
CA ALA A 101 0.16 9.93 -11.28
C ALA A 101 -1.29 9.50 -11.52
N ARG A 102 -2.06 9.22 -10.45
CA ARG A 102 -3.49 8.93 -10.51
C ARG A 102 -4.37 10.12 -10.13
N GLY A 103 -3.79 11.31 -9.96
CA GLY A 103 -4.50 12.54 -9.60
C GLY A 103 -5.02 12.58 -8.16
N ALA A 104 -4.50 11.73 -7.28
CA ALA A 104 -4.85 11.68 -5.86
C ALA A 104 -3.97 12.64 -5.04
N THR A 105 -4.16 13.96 -5.19
CA THR A 105 -3.26 14.97 -4.61
C THR A 105 -3.34 15.05 -3.09
N GLN A 106 -4.54 15.15 -2.50
CA GLN A 106 -4.69 15.24 -1.04
C GLN A 106 -4.44 13.87 -0.41
N GLY A 107 -4.96 12.80 -1.01
CA GLY A 107 -4.69 11.43 -0.58
C GLY A 107 -3.19 11.10 -0.59
N ALA A 108 -2.44 11.55 -1.62
CA ALA A 108 -0.97 11.40 -1.66
C ALA A 108 -0.28 12.10 -0.50
N ALA A 109 -0.65 13.35 -0.21
CA ALA A 109 -0.05 14.12 0.87
C ALA A 109 -0.29 13.44 2.24
N GLU A 110 -1.51 12.97 2.50
CA GLU A 110 -1.83 12.26 3.74
C GLU A 110 -1.09 10.93 3.87
N VAL A 111 -1.05 10.13 2.81
CA VAL A 111 -0.29 8.88 2.79
C VAL A 111 1.20 9.14 3.07
N CYS A 112 1.81 10.08 2.36
CA CYS A 112 3.24 10.39 2.54
C CYS A 112 3.53 10.91 3.95
N ALA A 113 2.69 11.79 4.50
CA ALA A 113 2.85 12.30 5.87
C ALA A 113 2.80 11.18 6.92
N LEU A 114 1.90 10.20 6.74
CA LEU A 114 1.81 9.06 7.65
C LEU A 114 2.99 8.10 7.51
N LEU A 115 3.49 7.87 6.29
CA LEU A 115 4.69 7.07 6.04
C LEU A 115 5.97 7.77 6.53
N ALA A 116 5.98 9.10 6.68
CA ALA A 116 7.07 9.87 7.26
C ALA A 116 7.10 9.84 8.80
N GLY A 117 6.24 9.05 9.44
CA GLY A 117 6.15 8.96 10.90
C GLY A 117 5.05 9.84 11.51
N GLY A 118 4.08 10.29 10.70
CA GLY A 118 2.91 11.01 11.20
C GLY A 118 2.08 10.21 12.21
N ASN A 119 1.45 10.92 13.14
CA ASN A 119 0.57 10.33 14.14
C ASN A 119 -0.70 9.74 13.48
N GLY A 120 -1.06 8.49 13.81
CA GLY A 120 -2.35 7.91 13.40
C GLY A 120 -2.35 6.41 13.07
N GLY A 121 -1.18 5.81 12.89
CA GLY A 121 -1.04 4.35 12.69
C GLY A 121 -1.83 3.80 11.49
N ALA A 122 -2.08 2.49 11.51
CA ALA A 122 -2.66 1.79 10.36
C ALA A 122 -4.08 2.25 10.02
N ALA A 123 -4.88 2.65 11.02
CA ALA A 123 -6.23 3.11 10.81
C ALA A 123 -6.28 4.45 10.04
N ALA A 124 -5.37 5.39 10.37
CA ALA A 124 -5.25 6.65 9.65
C ALA A 124 -4.75 6.41 8.22
N LEU A 125 -3.72 5.58 8.05
CA LEU A 125 -3.16 5.29 6.73
C LEU A 125 -4.19 4.59 5.82
N ARG A 126 -4.99 3.68 6.37
CA ARG A 126 -6.12 3.08 5.63
C ARG A 126 -7.09 4.16 5.13
N LYS A 127 -7.47 5.13 5.97
CA LYS A 127 -8.38 6.22 5.57
C LYS A 127 -7.77 7.08 4.45
N ALA A 128 -6.48 7.39 4.55
CA ALA A 128 -5.76 8.15 3.52
C ALA A 128 -5.71 7.38 2.18
N LEU A 129 -5.46 6.07 2.21
CA LEU A 129 -5.51 5.20 1.01
C LEU A 129 -6.92 5.15 0.41
N THR A 130 -7.96 5.06 1.24
CA THR A 130 -9.34 5.11 0.76
C THR A 130 -9.64 6.42 0.05
N ARG A 131 -9.26 7.56 0.66
CA ARG A 131 -9.44 8.88 0.05
C ARG A 131 -8.68 9.00 -1.27
N ALA A 132 -7.43 8.55 -1.32
CA ALA A 132 -6.65 8.56 -2.56
C ALA A 132 -7.33 7.74 -3.67
N GLY A 133 -7.92 6.60 -3.33
CA GLY A 133 -8.71 5.79 -4.26
C GLY A 133 -9.99 6.49 -4.74
N GLU A 134 -10.65 7.29 -3.89
CA GLU A 134 -11.82 8.09 -4.26
C GLU A 134 -11.45 9.25 -5.20
N GLU A 135 -10.36 9.96 -4.91
CA GLU A 135 -9.80 11.01 -5.77
C GLU A 135 -9.39 10.47 -7.13
N ALA A 136 -8.69 9.34 -7.17
CA ALA A 136 -8.30 8.72 -8.44
C ALA A 136 -9.50 8.37 -9.32
N ARG A 137 -10.66 8.05 -8.73
CA ARG A 137 -11.91 7.78 -9.48
C ARG A 137 -12.61 9.02 -9.95
N SER A 138 -12.55 10.11 -9.21
CA SER A 138 -13.18 11.36 -9.64
C SER A 138 -12.54 11.88 -10.93
N GLN A 139 -11.23 11.67 -11.10
CA GLN A 139 -10.51 11.98 -12.34
C GLN A 139 -11.04 11.19 -13.55
N LEU A 140 -11.46 9.95 -13.37
CA LEU A 140 -11.99 9.11 -14.46
C LEU A 140 -13.40 9.50 -14.91
N LYS A 141 -14.17 10.19 -14.05
CA LYS A 141 -15.52 10.65 -14.38
C LYS A 141 -15.52 12.01 -15.09
N GLY A 142 -14.39 12.70 -15.12
CA GLY A 142 -14.20 13.99 -15.78
C GLY A 142 -13.62 13.89 -17.20
N CYS A 143 -13.41 12.66 -17.71
CA CYS A 143 -13.05 12.36 -19.09
C CYS A 143 -14.28 11.81 -19.83
#